data_AF-A0A1G6WK52-F1
#
_entry.id   AF-A0A1G6WK52-F1
#
_cell.length_a   1.000
_cell.length_b   1.000
_cell.length_c   1.000
_cell.angle_alpha   90.00
_cell.angle_beta   90.00
_cell.angle_gamma   90.00
#
_symmetry.space_group_name_H-M   'P 1'
#
loop_
_entity.id
_entity.type
_entity.pdbx_description
1 polymer ?
#
loop_
_entity_poly.entity_id
_entity_poly.type
_entity_poly.pdbx_seq_one_letter_code
_entity_poly.pdbx_strand_id
1 'polypeptide(L)'
;MTEATPAYELAQVNIARLKAPLESPQLKGFVDNLDPVNADAEAADGFVWRLLSENGDATDISVFDDPWLIVNMSAWRNTDALTAYMYQGRHREMLARRRMGVPPRP
;
A
#
# COMPACT_ATOMS: atom_id res chain seq x y z
N MET A 1 -18.28 -20.19 19.43
CA MET A 1 -16.81 -20.22 19.29
C MET A 1 -16.32 -18.86 19.70
N THR A 2 -15.60 -18.76 20.81
CA THR A 2 -15.03 -17.50 21.29
C THR A 2 -13.79 -17.24 20.45
N GLU A 3 -13.85 -16.28 19.52
CA GLU A 3 -12.63 -15.81 18.86
C GLU A 3 -11.76 -15.18 19.93
N ALA A 4 -10.57 -15.76 20.14
CA ALA A 4 -9.57 -15.18 21.03
C ALA A 4 -9.21 -13.79 20.50
N THR A 5 -9.31 -12.77 21.34
CA THR A 5 -8.83 -11.43 21.00
C THR A 5 -7.35 -11.56 20.62
N PRO A 6 -6.95 -11.14 19.41
CA PRO A 6 -5.56 -11.27 18.97
C PRO A 6 -4.66 -10.49 19.94
N ALA A 7 -3.60 -11.13 20.43
CA ALA A 7 -2.66 -10.52 21.38
C ALA A 7 -1.83 -9.38 20.78
N TYR A 8 -1.84 -9.25 19.44
CA TYR A 8 -1.13 -8.23 18.68
C TYR A 8 -1.76 -8.06 17.29
N GLU A 9 -1.52 -6.91 16.67
CA GLU A 9 -1.83 -6.62 15.27
C GLU A 9 -0.53 -6.50 14.47
N LEU A 10 -0.61 -6.72 13.16
CA LEU A 10 0.54 -6.62 12.26
C LEU A 10 0.46 -5.34 11.44
N ALA A 11 1.42 -4.44 11.63
CA ALA A 11 1.61 -3.28 10.79
C ALA A 11 2.51 -3.61 9.59
N GLN A 12 2.01 -3.37 8.39
CA GLN A 12 2.76 -3.40 7.14
C GLN A 12 3.00 -1.96 6.69
N VAL A 13 4.27 -1.61 6.44
CA VAL A 13 4.67 -0.29 5.95
C VAL A 13 5.39 -0.46 4.61
N ASN A 14 4.92 0.27 3.61
CA ASN A 14 5.55 0.39 2.31
C ASN A 14 6.17 1.77 2.17
N ILE A 15 7.45 1.83 1.84
CA ILE A 15 8.17 3.07 1.55
C ILE A 15 8.72 2.95 0.13
N ALA A 16 8.40 3.91 -0.72
CA ALA A 16 8.86 3.96 -2.10
C ALA A 16 9.43 5.34 -2.43
N ARG A 17 10.55 5.36 -3.17
CA ARG A 17 11.10 6.61 -3.72
C ARG A 17 10.68 6.77 -5.17
N LEU A 18 10.07 7.90 -5.48
CA LEU A 18 9.64 8.28 -6.81
C LEU A 18 10.84 8.54 -7.71
N LYS A 19 10.66 8.25 -9.00
CA LYS A 19 11.65 8.51 -10.07
C LYS A 19 11.28 9.69 -10.96
N ALA A 20 10.07 10.21 -10.79
CA ALA A 20 9.51 11.37 -11.46
C ALA A 20 8.56 12.08 -10.48
N PRO A 21 8.16 13.33 -10.73
CA PRO A 21 7.13 14.00 -9.94
C PRO A 21 5.82 13.19 -9.90
N LEU A 22 5.09 13.20 -8.78
CA LEU A 22 3.86 12.42 -8.60
C LEU A 22 2.81 12.66 -9.71
N GLU A 23 2.68 13.91 -10.13
CA GLU A 23 1.76 14.36 -11.19
C GLU A 23 2.23 14.00 -12.61
N SER A 24 3.39 13.35 -12.75
CA SER A 24 3.93 13.05 -14.06
C SER A 24 3.12 11.94 -14.75
N PRO A 25 3.00 11.97 -16.10
CA PRO A 25 2.30 10.92 -16.85
C PRO A 25 2.84 9.51 -16.59
N GLN A 26 4.12 9.40 -16.22
CA GLN A 26 4.78 8.13 -15.90
C GLN A 26 4.27 7.52 -14.58
N LEU A 27 3.87 8.34 -13.63
CA LEU A 27 3.35 7.90 -12.32
C LEU A 27 1.84 7.93 -12.21
N LYS A 28 1.13 8.57 -13.16
CA LYS A 28 -0.34 8.55 -13.23
C LYS A 28 -0.93 7.14 -13.08
N GLY A 29 -0.42 6.17 -13.84
CA GLY A 29 -0.89 4.79 -13.73
C GLY A 29 -0.55 4.12 -12.39
N PHE A 30 0.39 4.62 -11.61
CA PHE A 30 0.64 4.16 -10.24
C PHE A 30 -0.36 4.81 -9.27
N VAL A 31 -0.55 6.13 -9.37
CA VAL A 31 -1.48 6.92 -8.55
C VAL A 31 -2.92 6.45 -8.73
N ASP A 32 -3.39 6.29 -9.97
CA ASP A 32 -4.75 5.85 -10.29
C ASP A 32 -5.08 4.44 -9.75
N ASN A 33 -4.05 3.64 -9.45
CA ASN A 33 -4.22 2.28 -8.89
C ASN A 33 -4.13 2.25 -7.36
N LEU A 34 -3.84 3.37 -6.68
CA LEU A 34 -3.83 3.43 -5.23
C LEU A 34 -5.23 3.22 -4.64
N ASP A 35 -6.24 3.95 -5.13
CA ASP A 35 -7.60 3.84 -4.60
C ASP A 35 -8.21 2.45 -4.75
N PRO A 36 -8.12 1.78 -5.92
CA PRO A 36 -8.62 0.42 -6.05
C PRO A 36 -7.90 -0.57 -5.11
N VAL A 37 -6.59 -0.42 -4.91
CA VAL A 37 -5.80 -1.31 -4.03
C VAL A 37 -6.10 -1.04 -2.55
N ASN A 38 -6.35 0.21 -2.18
CA ASN A 38 -6.81 0.59 -0.85
C ASN A 38 -8.20 0.02 -0.56
N ALA A 39 -9.13 0.12 -1.51
CA ALA A 39 -10.47 -0.46 -1.39
C ALA A 39 -10.42 -1.99 -1.28
N ASP A 40 -9.53 -2.66 -2.04
CA ASP A 40 -9.31 -4.11 -1.92
C ASP A 40 -8.77 -4.47 -0.52
N ALA A 41 -7.96 -3.61 0.11
CA ALA A 41 -7.48 -3.82 1.47
C ALA A 41 -8.61 -3.69 2.49
N GLU A 42 -9.41 -2.62 2.38
CA GLU A 42 -10.55 -2.35 3.27
C GLU A 42 -11.62 -3.45 3.21
N ALA A 43 -11.78 -4.10 2.06
CA ALA A 43 -12.70 -5.22 1.87
C ALA A 43 -12.13 -6.58 2.31
N ALA A 44 -10.83 -6.68 2.62
CA ALA A 44 -10.19 -7.94 2.94
C ALA A 44 -10.50 -8.40 4.38
N ASP A 45 -10.70 -9.71 4.56
CA ASP A 45 -10.89 -10.28 5.89
C ASP A 45 -9.64 -10.08 6.76
N GLY A 46 -9.84 -9.59 7.99
CA GLY A 46 -8.77 -9.28 8.92
C GLY A 46 -8.03 -7.97 8.66
N PHE A 47 -8.50 -7.11 7.76
CA PHE A 47 -8.07 -5.71 7.71
C PHE A 47 -8.54 -4.97 8.96
N VAL A 48 -7.64 -4.22 9.60
CA VAL A 48 -7.93 -3.47 10.83
C VAL A 48 -7.95 -1.98 10.55
N TRP A 49 -6.92 -1.47 9.87
CA TRP A 49 -6.74 -0.04 9.70
C TRP A 49 -5.74 0.26 8.57
N ARG A 50 -5.78 1.46 8.00
CA ARG A 50 -4.70 1.98 7.16
C ARG A 50 -4.45 3.45 7.42
N LEU A 51 -3.24 3.87 7.08
CA LEU A 51 -2.84 5.25 7.09
C LEU A 51 -3.62 6.01 6.02
N LEU A 52 -4.43 6.95 6.49
CA LEU A 52 -5.15 7.95 5.72
C LEU A 52 -4.49 9.31 6.01
N SER A 53 -4.44 10.20 5.02
CA SER A 53 -4.12 11.61 5.30
C SER A 53 -5.27 12.25 6.08
N GLU A 54 -5.04 13.42 6.66
CA GLU A 54 -6.10 14.18 7.35
C GLU A 54 -7.31 14.50 6.43
N ASN A 55 -7.15 14.40 5.11
CA ASN A 55 -8.21 14.61 4.13
C ASN A 55 -8.76 13.31 3.49
N GLY A 56 -8.32 12.12 3.93
CA GLY A 56 -8.79 10.83 3.41
C GLY A 56 -8.08 10.36 2.13
N ASP A 57 -7.07 11.10 1.67
CA ASP A 57 -6.33 10.84 0.42
C ASP A 57 -4.85 10.60 0.73
N ALA A 58 -4.41 9.33 0.72
CA ALA A 58 -3.12 8.91 1.25
C ALA A 58 -1.89 9.43 0.46
N THR A 59 -2.11 10.15 -0.65
CA THR A 59 -1.09 10.84 -1.44
C THR A 59 -0.68 12.19 -0.86
N ASP A 60 -1.48 12.76 0.04
CA ASP A 60 -1.23 14.09 0.65
C ASP A 60 -0.38 14.02 1.93
N ILE A 61 -0.02 12.82 2.38
CA ILE A 61 0.91 12.66 3.50
C ILE A 61 2.32 12.81 2.96
N SER A 62 2.87 14.03 3.01
CA SER A 62 4.32 14.23 3.03
C SER A 62 4.87 13.63 4.32
N VAL A 63 5.02 12.31 4.35
CA VAL A 63 5.81 11.67 5.38
C VAL A 63 7.24 12.12 5.13
N PHE A 64 7.75 13.00 6.00
CA PHE A 64 9.11 13.55 6.02
C PHE A 64 9.44 14.76 5.13
N ASP A 65 8.46 15.56 4.67
CA ASP A 65 8.69 16.75 3.80
C ASP A 65 9.47 16.45 2.48
N ASP A 66 9.58 15.17 2.11
CA ASP A 66 10.24 14.73 0.87
C ASP A 66 9.17 14.35 -0.17
N PRO A 67 8.90 15.20 -1.17
CA PRO A 67 7.88 14.94 -2.20
C PRO A 67 8.26 13.76 -3.10
N TRP A 68 9.46 13.20 -2.95
CA TRP A 68 9.91 12.01 -3.65
C TRP A 68 9.67 10.72 -2.86
N LEU A 69 9.15 10.78 -1.63
CA LEU A 69 8.84 9.60 -0.83
C LEU A 69 7.33 9.39 -0.73
N ILE A 70 6.90 8.18 -1.07
CA ILE A 70 5.54 7.71 -0.81
C ILE A 70 5.61 6.67 0.30
N VAL A 71 4.75 6.85 1.30
CA VAL A 71 4.57 5.90 2.38
C VAL A 71 3.11 5.49 2.46
N ASN A 72 2.85 4.19 2.53
CA ASN A 72 1.54 3.65 2.84
C ASN A 72 1.71 2.64 3.98
N MET A 73 0.76 2.64 4.92
CA MET A 73 0.76 1.72 6.04
C MET A 73 -0.62 1.10 6.22
N SER A 74 -0.65 -0.20 6.50
CA SER A 74 -1.88 -0.95 6.81
C SER A 74 -1.65 -1.85 8.02
N ALA A 75 -2.69 -2.08 8.80
CA ALA A 75 -2.69 -2.95 9.98
C ALA A 75 -3.65 -4.12 9.77
N TRP A 76 -3.20 -5.30 10.19
CA TRP A 76 -3.87 -6.58 9.93
C TRP A 76 -3.98 -7.40 11.20
N ARG A 77 -5.08 -8.15 11.33
CA ARG A 77 -5.38 -8.99 12.49
C ARG A 77 -4.36 -10.11 12.71
N ASN A 78 -3.79 -10.66 11.63
CA ASN A 78 -2.82 -11.75 11.69
C ASN A 78 -2.06 -11.90 10.36
N THR A 79 -1.05 -12.77 10.35
CA THR A 79 -0.16 -13.00 9.20
C THR A 79 -0.90 -13.62 8.01
N ASP A 80 -1.90 -14.48 8.26
CA ASP A 80 -2.63 -15.17 7.21
C ASP A 80 -3.48 -14.20 6.39
N ALA A 81 -4.17 -13.27 7.07
CA ALA A 81 -4.94 -12.18 6.44
C ALA A 81 -4.04 -11.30 5.56
N LEU A 82 -2.90 -10.86 6.10
CA LEU A 82 -1.92 -10.06 5.33
C LEU A 82 -1.36 -10.84 4.13
N THR A 83 -1.05 -12.12 4.30
CA THR A 83 -0.53 -12.97 3.22
C THR A 83 -1.57 -13.18 2.13
N ALA A 84 -2.82 -13.44 2.50
CA ALA A 84 -3.93 -13.56 1.56
C ALA A 84 -4.07 -12.27 0.72
N TYR A 85 -4.08 -11.10 1.38
CA TYR A 85 -4.11 -9.81 0.69
C TYR A 85 -2.92 -9.60 -0.24
N MET A 86 -1.69 -9.90 0.20
CA MET A 86 -0.49 -9.66 -0.59
C MET A 86 -0.41 -10.50 -1.88
N TYR A 87 -0.91 -11.74 -1.83
CA TYR A 87 -0.76 -12.72 -2.91
C TYR A 87 -2.02 -12.91 -3.75
N GLN A 88 -3.15 -12.30 -3.38
CA GLN A 88 -4.40 -12.35 -4.14
C GLN A 88 -4.71 -11.01 -4.83
N GLY A 89 -5.37 -11.07 -5.99
CA GLY A 89 -5.93 -9.89 -6.66
C GLY A 89 -4.91 -8.85 -7.18
N ARG A 90 -5.35 -7.58 -7.21
CA ARG A 90 -4.66 -6.45 -7.83
C ARG A 90 -3.39 -6.01 -7.10
N HIS A 91 -3.24 -6.33 -5.82
CA HIS A 91 -2.05 -5.98 -5.04
C HIS A 91 -0.77 -6.65 -5.60
N ARG A 92 -0.90 -7.89 -6.11
CA ARG A 92 0.22 -8.59 -6.79
C ARG A 92 0.68 -7.88 -8.06
N GLU A 93 -0.26 -7.34 -8.85
CA GLU A 93 0.06 -6.59 -10.06
C GLU A 93 0.76 -5.27 -9.75
N MET A 94 0.34 -4.60 -8.67
CA MET A 94 1.01 -3.40 -8.20
C MET A 94 2.45 -3.70 -7.75
N LEU A 95 2.68 -4.81 -7.03
CA LEU A 95 4.03 -5.26 -6.65
C LEU A 95 4.91 -5.58 -7.86
N ALA A 96 4.35 -6.18 -8.92
CA ALA A 96 5.08 -6.43 -10.16
C ALA A 96 5.46 -5.12 -10.87
N ARG A 97 4.57 -4.11 -10.87
CA ARG A 97 4.82 -2.79 -11.46
C ARG A 97 5.88 -1.98 -10.71
N ARG A 98 6.10 -2.22 -9.41
CA ARG A 98 7.24 -1.63 -8.67
C ARG A 98 8.59 -1.93 -9.32
N ARG A 99 8.70 -3.05 -10.03
CA ARG A 99 9.93 -3.48 -10.71
C ARG A 99 10.18 -2.75 -12.05
N MET A 100 9.19 -2.05 -12.60
CA MET A 100 9.34 -1.19 -13.79
C MET A 100 10.08 0.13 -13.53
N GLY A 101 10.79 0.23 -12.39
CA GLY A 101 11.82 1.24 -12.18
C GLY A 101 13.24 0.74 -12.38
N VAL A 102 13.49 -0.56 -12.52
CA VAL A 102 14.87 -1.08 -12.67
C VAL A 102 15.19 -1.17 -14.15
N PRO A 103 16.12 -0.36 -14.71
CA PRO A 103 16.56 -0.57 -16.09
C PRO A 103 17.07 -2.01 -16.23
N PRO A 104 16.83 -2.70 -17.35
CA PRO A 104 17.37 -4.04 -17.55
C PRO A 104 18.89 -3.99 -17.37
N ARG A 105 19.43 -4.93 -16.58
CA ARG A 105 20.88 -5.11 -16.53
C ARG A 105 21.36 -5.68 -17.88
N PRO A 106 22.55 -5.27 -18.35
CA PRO A 106 23.11 -5.72 -19.61
C PRO A 106 23.33 -7.24 -19.63
#